data_AF-A0A818UH27-F1
#
_entry.id   AF-A0A818UH27-F1
#
_cell.length_a   1.000
_cell.length_b   1.000
_cell.length_c   1.000
_cell.angle_alpha   90.00
_cell.angle_beta   90.00
_cell.angle_gamma   90.00
#
_symmetry.space_group_name_H-M   'P 1'
#
loop_
_entity.id
_entity.type
_entity.pdbx_description
1 polymer ?
#
loop_
_entity_poly.entity_id
_entity_poly.type
_entity_poly.pdbx_seq_one_letter_code
_entity_poly.pdbx_strand_id
1 'polypeptide(L)'
;MQRFVQHPCRCFTLIYHRALIHNSSYSNKNVRMGLPFSFDENKAFEYFNRWRKSFWLAPDDWKKTSVTFTRHYLPCWSFSLKGSASAEVYVKRGSWLWGGAEWHQLADQVSLSNINLSDINVYAAHTYDRQHILEIDMKINDTLQSIDDLSLNNNIIEEWTIDQDTAFEIGWDLTIVNIIQNLCLKKLKQQKNDEYRITSIRFRTDNEIQKLIYFPVYIVDYQYRNKQLQCLINGRTGKVAGLRQFSRLKITALIMGIVYPACIMSFVSIVSFIFYAITGRFIAIPIALLSTGLTFPFITLSVLIIGRYIRDYSHLYRGKRDIHEWLDFKKRNPYFFTDKHFDQQYTSQTFHRQQTQETKKPTFSLDIGPNLYEILGVSRIASNIDIKQAYLLKAKEFHPDRNVGNQEIEEKFKLINQAYAILSDPEQRQLFDDYGYDHVKYK
;
A
#
# COMPACT_ATOMS: atom_id res chain seq x y z
N MET A 1 16.06 -26.18 -27.52
CA MET A 1 15.97 -27.14 -26.40
C MET A 1 15.48 -26.39 -25.17
N GLN A 2 14.28 -26.74 -24.71
CA GLN A 2 13.66 -26.20 -23.50
C GLN A 2 14.30 -26.87 -22.27
N ARG A 3 14.58 -26.08 -21.23
CA ARG A 3 14.70 -26.60 -19.87
C ARG A 3 13.69 -25.85 -19.00
N PHE A 4 12.62 -26.56 -18.67
CA PHE A 4 11.70 -26.21 -17.60
C PHE A 4 12.37 -26.54 -16.26
N VAL A 5 12.30 -25.60 -15.32
CA VAL A 5 12.46 -25.93 -13.91
C VAL A 5 11.07 -25.72 -13.28
N GLN A 6 10.40 -26.83 -12.99
CA GLN A 6 9.22 -26.85 -12.15
C GLN A 6 9.67 -26.76 -10.69
N HIS A 7 9.24 -25.72 -9.98
CA HIS A 7 9.23 -25.73 -8.52
C HIS A 7 7.78 -25.71 -8.00
N PRO A 8 7.45 -26.57 -7.03
CA PRO A 8 6.14 -26.62 -6.44
C PRO A 8 6.03 -25.46 -5.45
N CYS A 9 4.93 -24.69 -5.59
CA CYS A 9 4.51 -23.62 -4.70
C CYS A 9 5.39 -22.35 -4.73
N ARG A 10 4.73 -21.22 -5.07
CA ARG A 10 5.22 -19.83 -5.08
C ARG A 10 6.11 -19.47 -6.26
N CYS A 11 5.49 -18.85 -7.27
CA CYS A 11 6.04 -17.76 -8.08
C CYS A 11 4.98 -17.34 -9.10
N PHE A 12 4.44 -16.13 -8.97
CA PHE A 12 3.82 -15.46 -10.11
C PHE A 12 4.93 -15.22 -11.13
N THR A 13 5.10 -16.15 -12.06
CA THR A 13 5.94 -15.90 -13.23
C THR A 13 5.06 -15.20 -14.25
N LEU A 14 4.97 -13.87 -14.14
CA LEU A 14 4.54 -13.04 -15.26
C LEU A 14 5.61 -13.19 -16.34
N ILE A 15 5.36 -14.02 -17.35
CA ILE A 15 6.16 -14.01 -18.58
C ILE A 15 5.71 -12.77 -19.35
N TYR A 16 6.28 -11.62 -19.00
CA TYR A 16 6.32 -10.45 -19.87
C TYR A 16 7.36 -10.75 -20.96
N HIS A 17 6.91 -10.94 -22.20
CA HIS A 17 7.83 -10.81 -23.33
C HIS A 17 8.17 -9.33 -23.48
N ARG A 18 9.26 -8.94 -22.83
CA ARG A 18 9.92 -7.65 -22.91
C ARG A 18 10.34 -7.39 -24.36
N ALA A 19 9.62 -6.53 -25.07
CA ALA A 19 10.26 -5.72 -26.09
C ALA A 19 11.00 -4.61 -25.34
N LEU A 20 12.32 -4.71 -25.25
CA LEU A 20 13.18 -3.59 -24.85
C LEU A 20 12.99 -2.47 -25.88
N ILE A 21 12.04 -1.57 -25.64
CA ILE A 21 12.01 -0.30 -26.35
C ILE A 21 12.82 0.67 -25.50
N HIS A 22 14.13 0.68 -25.77
CA HIS A 22 14.98 1.78 -25.36
C HIS A 22 14.64 3.00 -26.22
N ASN A 23 14.27 4.10 -25.55
CA ASN A 23 14.23 5.49 -26.02
C ASN A 23 13.36 5.82 -27.25
N SER A 24 12.41 6.73 -27.05
CA SER A 24 12.60 8.12 -27.51
C SER A 24 11.45 9.02 -27.07
N SER A 25 11.78 10.27 -26.75
CA SER A 25 10.87 11.42 -26.79
C SER A 25 10.05 11.75 -25.54
N TYR A 26 10.72 12.12 -24.45
CA TYR A 26 10.24 13.24 -23.62
C TYR A 26 11.39 14.19 -23.24
N SER A 27 12.31 14.40 -24.19
CA SER A 27 13.19 15.56 -24.23
C SER A 27 12.57 16.58 -25.19
N ASN A 28 11.73 17.49 -24.67
CA ASN A 28 11.68 18.92 -25.03
C ASN A 28 10.34 19.56 -24.63
N LYS A 29 10.39 20.52 -23.68
CA LYS A 29 9.36 21.57 -23.48
C LYS A 29 7.92 21.04 -23.47
N ASN A 30 7.56 20.25 -22.46
CA ASN A 30 6.31 19.51 -22.43
C ASN A 30 5.19 20.32 -21.78
N VAL A 31 4.22 20.75 -22.58
CA VAL A 31 2.95 21.27 -22.11
C VAL A 31 2.34 20.31 -21.10
N ARG A 32 2.20 20.74 -19.84
CA ARG A 32 1.63 19.90 -18.79
C ARG A 32 0.13 19.80 -19.04
N MET A 33 -0.39 18.60 -19.29
CA MET A 33 -1.82 18.39 -19.54
C MET A 33 -2.52 18.07 -18.22
N GLY A 34 -3.56 18.82 -17.90
CA GLY A 34 -4.30 18.64 -16.65
C GLY A 34 -5.79 18.89 -16.83
N LEU A 35 -6.54 18.54 -15.80
CA LEU A 35 -7.98 18.82 -15.76
C LEU A 35 -8.23 20.17 -15.07
N PRO A 36 -9.12 21.02 -15.57
CA PRO A 36 -9.47 22.26 -14.87
C PRO A 36 -10.24 21.96 -13.58
N PHE A 37 -10.09 22.84 -12.58
CA PHE A 37 -10.98 22.90 -11.42
C PHE A 37 -12.41 23.21 -11.90
N SER A 38 -13.41 22.48 -11.41
CA SER A 38 -14.81 22.72 -11.79
C SER A 38 -15.52 23.70 -10.86
N PHE A 39 -14.91 24.05 -9.73
CA PHE A 39 -15.46 24.95 -8.73
C PHE A 39 -14.40 25.64 -7.90
N ASP A 40 -14.80 26.72 -7.23
CA ASP A 40 -13.96 27.53 -6.34
C ASP A 40 -13.90 27.03 -4.89
N GLU A 41 -12.99 27.60 -4.11
CA GLU A 41 -12.71 27.26 -2.72
C GLU A 41 -13.93 27.37 -1.80
N ASN A 42 -14.85 28.32 -2.05
CA ASN A 42 -16.09 28.44 -1.29
C ASN A 42 -16.95 27.17 -1.42
N LYS A 43 -17.06 26.64 -2.64
CA LYS A 43 -17.81 25.40 -2.89
C LYS A 43 -17.04 24.18 -2.38
N ALA A 44 -15.70 24.21 -2.45
CA ALA A 44 -14.85 23.20 -1.81
C ALA A 44 -15.11 23.13 -0.29
N PHE A 45 -15.23 24.28 0.37
CA PHE A 45 -15.57 24.38 1.79
C PHE A 45 -16.95 23.82 2.09
N GLU A 46 -17.95 24.05 1.24
CA GLU A 46 -19.27 23.43 1.40
C GLU A 46 -19.20 21.90 1.34
N TYR A 47 -18.46 21.34 0.37
CA TYR A 47 -18.25 19.89 0.27
C TYR A 47 -17.55 19.34 1.51
N PHE A 48 -16.48 20.00 1.96
CA PHE A 48 -15.77 19.65 3.19
C PHE A 48 -16.70 19.68 4.41
N ASN A 49 -17.50 20.74 4.55
CA ASN A 49 -18.38 20.91 5.70
C ASN A 49 -19.52 19.89 5.70
N ARG A 50 -20.08 19.55 4.53
CA ARG A 50 -21.07 18.48 4.37
C ARG A 50 -20.47 17.12 4.75
N TRP A 51 -19.27 16.83 4.26
CA TRP A 51 -18.53 15.60 4.59
C TRP A 51 -18.25 15.51 6.10
N ARG A 52 -17.70 16.56 6.71
CA ARG A 52 -17.40 16.65 8.14
C ARG A 52 -18.64 16.48 9.02
N LYS A 53 -19.78 17.07 8.62
CA LYS A 53 -21.06 16.96 9.32
C LYS A 53 -21.71 15.58 9.18
N SER A 54 -21.40 14.84 8.11
CA SER A 54 -21.93 13.49 7.89
C SER A 54 -21.52 12.50 8.98
N PHE A 55 -20.39 12.75 9.66
CA PHE A 55 -19.89 11.90 10.74
C PHE A 55 -20.59 12.19 12.06
N TRP A 56 -21.54 11.34 12.43
CA TRP A 56 -22.27 11.49 13.69
C TRP A 56 -21.38 11.24 14.92
N LEU A 57 -20.49 10.24 14.85
CA LEU A 57 -19.55 9.89 15.91
C LEU A 57 -18.37 10.86 16.08
N ALA A 58 -18.24 11.87 15.21
CA ALA A 58 -17.14 12.80 15.28
C ALA A 58 -17.29 13.82 16.45
N PRO A 59 -16.18 14.28 17.04
CA PRO A 59 -16.19 15.34 18.05
C PRO A 59 -16.78 16.66 17.50
N ASP A 60 -17.55 17.39 18.31
CA ASP A 60 -18.22 18.62 17.84
C ASP A 60 -17.28 19.84 17.77
N ASP A 61 -16.22 19.84 18.57
CA ASP A 61 -15.07 20.75 18.50
C ASP A 61 -14.31 20.56 17.18
N TRP A 62 -14.08 19.31 16.75
CA TRP A 62 -13.49 19.02 15.43
C TRP A 62 -14.36 19.55 14.28
N LYS A 63 -15.70 19.51 14.43
CA LYS A 63 -16.63 20.08 13.44
C LYS A 63 -16.60 21.61 13.37
N LYS A 64 -15.86 22.29 14.24
CA LYS A 64 -15.75 23.76 14.27
C LYS A 64 -14.34 24.26 13.99
N THR A 65 -13.38 23.36 13.70
CA THR A 65 -12.01 23.77 13.39
C THR A 65 -11.97 24.66 12.16
N SER A 66 -11.11 25.68 12.23
CA SER A 66 -10.68 26.44 11.06
C SER A 66 -9.85 25.52 10.14
N VAL A 67 -9.93 25.81 8.85
CA VAL A 67 -9.31 25.05 7.78
C VAL A 67 -8.69 26.02 6.80
N THR A 68 -7.55 25.64 6.23
CA THR A 68 -6.92 26.37 5.14
C THR A 68 -7.04 25.53 3.88
N PHE A 69 -7.41 26.15 2.76
CA PHE A 69 -7.49 25.48 1.46
C PHE A 69 -6.30 25.90 0.59
N THR A 70 -5.73 24.93 -0.10
CA THR A 70 -4.69 25.19 -1.11
C THR A 70 -5.02 24.41 -2.37
N ARG A 71 -5.02 25.08 -3.51
CA ARG A 71 -5.18 24.44 -4.82
C ARG A 71 -3.90 23.70 -5.16
N HIS A 72 -4.02 22.45 -5.56
CA HIS A 72 -2.90 21.64 -6.01
C HIS A 72 -3.26 20.79 -7.23
N TYR A 73 -2.22 20.46 -8.00
CA TYR A 73 -2.26 19.55 -9.11
C TYR A 73 -1.41 18.33 -8.78
N LEU A 74 -2.08 17.17 -8.66
CA LEU A 74 -1.43 15.89 -8.39
C LEU A 74 -1.04 15.24 -9.72
N PRO A 75 0.24 14.86 -9.92
CA PRO A 75 0.64 14.13 -11.12
C PRO A 75 0.12 12.70 -11.05
N CYS A 76 -0.48 12.23 -12.14
CA CYS A 76 -0.98 10.87 -12.28
C CYS A 76 -0.62 10.30 -13.64
N TRP A 77 -0.14 9.07 -13.64
CA TRP A 77 -0.03 8.26 -14.85
C TRP A 77 -1.38 7.66 -15.19
N SER A 78 -1.82 7.86 -16.43
CA SER A 78 -3.06 7.32 -16.96
C SER A 78 -2.77 6.28 -18.03
N PHE A 79 -3.34 5.09 -17.85
CA PHE A 79 -3.18 3.96 -18.74
C PHE A 79 -4.52 3.57 -19.38
N SER A 80 -4.50 3.33 -20.68
CA SER A 80 -5.62 2.75 -21.42
C SER A 80 -5.12 1.57 -22.25
N LEU A 81 -5.73 0.40 -22.04
CA LEU A 81 -5.33 -0.88 -22.60
C LEU A 81 -6.49 -1.51 -23.35
N LYS A 82 -6.22 -2.00 -24.56
CA LYS A 82 -7.16 -2.86 -25.30
C LYS A 82 -6.51 -4.19 -25.60
N GLY A 83 -7.22 -5.27 -25.33
CA GLY A 83 -6.63 -6.60 -25.44
C GLY A 83 -7.53 -7.78 -25.12
N SER A 84 -6.88 -8.92 -24.92
CA SER A 84 -7.50 -10.18 -24.53
C SER A 84 -6.83 -10.76 -23.30
N ALA A 85 -7.61 -11.41 -22.44
CA ALA A 85 -7.11 -12.11 -21.26
C ALA A 85 -7.37 -13.61 -21.36
N SER A 86 -6.49 -14.41 -20.79
CA SER A 86 -6.71 -15.83 -20.54
C SER A 86 -6.35 -16.12 -19.09
N ALA A 87 -7.19 -16.89 -18.40
CA ALA A 87 -6.99 -17.25 -17.00
C ALA A 87 -7.05 -18.76 -16.80
N GLU A 88 -6.16 -19.27 -15.94
CA GLU A 88 -6.17 -20.66 -15.50
C GLU A 88 -6.99 -20.80 -14.22
N VAL A 89 -8.02 -21.65 -14.30
CA VAL A 89 -9.09 -21.73 -13.30
C VAL A 89 -9.21 -23.14 -12.77
N TYR A 90 -9.36 -23.25 -11.46
CA TYR A 90 -9.67 -24.47 -10.75
C TYR A 90 -11.10 -24.39 -10.21
N VAL A 91 -11.84 -25.49 -10.34
CA VAL A 91 -13.18 -25.66 -9.79
C VAL A 91 -13.10 -26.64 -8.64
N LYS A 92 -13.77 -26.31 -7.55
CA LYS A 92 -13.91 -27.22 -6.44
C LYS A 92 -15.07 -28.17 -6.73
N ARG A 93 -14.81 -29.48 -6.76
CA ARG A 93 -15.83 -30.52 -6.89
C ARG A 93 -15.81 -31.37 -5.63
N GLY A 94 -16.98 -31.59 -5.04
CA GLY A 94 -17.14 -32.41 -3.84
C GLY A 94 -18.14 -33.54 -4.06
N SER A 95 -17.86 -34.70 -3.48
CA SER A 95 -18.83 -35.79 -3.32
C SER A 95 -19.45 -35.67 -1.93
N TRP A 96 -20.78 -35.61 -1.85
CA TRP A 96 -21.51 -35.53 -0.56
C TRP A 96 -21.42 -36.82 0.26
N LEU A 97 -20.91 -37.90 -0.32
CA LEU A 97 -21.01 -39.23 0.27
C LEU A 97 -19.77 -39.64 1.05
N TRP A 98 -18.54 -39.44 0.54
CA TRP A 98 -17.32 -39.79 1.27
C TRP A 98 -16.12 -39.02 0.69
N GLY A 99 -15.48 -38.16 1.47
CA GLY A 99 -14.23 -37.49 1.10
C GLY A 99 -14.38 -36.02 0.74
N GLY A 100 -13.50 -35.18 1.32
CA GLY A 100 -13.53 -33.73 1.21
C GLY A 100 -13.48 -33.19 -0.23
N ALA A 101 -13.84 -31.93 -0.39
CA ALA A 101 -13.88 -31.28 -1.69
C ALA A 101 -12.47 -31.07 -2.26
N GLU A 102 -12.22 -31.53 -3.48
CA GLU A 102 -10.94 -31.41 -4.18
C GLU A 102 -10.98 -30.36 -5.29
N TRP A 103 -9.81 -29.76 -5.57
CA TRP A 103 -9.65 -28.77 -6.62
C TRP A 103 -9.25 -29.45 -7.92
N HIS A 104 -10.09 -29.33 -8.94
CA HIS A 104 -9.81 -29.81 -10.29
C HIS A 104 -9.55 -28.64 -11.23
N GLN A 105 -8.51 -28.74 -12.04
CA GLN A 105 -8.25 -27.77 -13.10
C GLN A 105 -9.34 -27.90 -14.17
N LEU A 106 -9.92 -26.77 -14.60
CA LEU A 106 -10.76 -26.76 -15.80
C LEU A 106 -9.87 -27.01 -17.01
N ALA A 107 -10.23 -28.01 -17.82
CA ALA A 107 -9.52 -28.32 -19.06
C ALA A 107 -9.51 -27.13 -20.03
N ASP A 108 -10.60 -26.34 -20.04
CA ASP A 108 -10.71 -25.12 -20.82
C ASP A 108 -10.25 -23.90 -20.02
N GLN A 109 -9.28 -23.17 -20.58
CA GLN A 109 -8.88 -21.86 -20.06
C GLN A 109 -10.01 -20.85 -20.26
N VAL A 110 -10.25 -19.98 -19.28
CA VAL A 110 -11.22 -18.90 -19.44
C VAL A 110 -10.57 -17.79 -20.26
N SER A 111 -10.97 -17.67 -21.52
CA SER A 111 -10.57 -16.58 -22.40
C SER A 111 -11.58 -15.44 -22.37
N LEU A 112 -11.10 -14.22 -22.37
CA LEU A 112 -11.86 -12.98 -22.51
C LEU A 112 -11.30 -12.22 -23.71
N SER A 113 -12.14 -11.93 -24.69
CA SER A 113 -11.79 -11.13 -25.87
C SER A 113 -12.34 -9.71 -25.73
N ASN A 114 -11.75 -8.77 -26.46
CA ASN A 114 -12.20 -7.37 -26.56
C ASN A 114 -12.33 -6.65 -25.21
N ILE A 115 -11.39 -6.89 -24.30
CA ILE A 115 -11.30 -6.13 -23.06
C ILE A 115 -10.82 -4.72 -23.40
N ASN A 116 -11.56 -3.73 -22.94
CA ASN A 116 -11.17 -2.32 -22.98
C ASN A 116 -11.08 -1.81 -21.54
N LEU A 117 -9.87 -1.51 -21.10
CA LEU A 117 -9.59 -0.92 -19.80
C LEU A 117 -9.17 0.52 -20.05
N SER A 118 -10.02 1.48 -19.75
CA SER A 118 -9.68 2.91 -19.82
C SER A 118 -9.51 3.50 -18.43
N ASP A 119 -8.82 4.62 -18.37
CA ASP A 119 -8.77 5.51 -17.20
C ASP A 119 -8.20 4.84 -15.94
N ILE A 120 -7.23 3.95 -16.11
CA ILE A 120 -6.47 3.41 -14.98
C ILE A 120 -5.47 4.47 -14.57
N ASN A 121 -5.81 5.20 -13.51
CA ASN A 121 -5.05 6.35 -13.05
C ASN A 121 -4.29 6.01 -11.77
N VAL A 122 -2.98 6.16 -11.83
CA VAL A 122 -2.05 5.88 -10.74
C VAL A 122 -1.36 7.18 -10.38
N TYR A 123 -1.49 7.57 -9.12
CA TYR A 123 -0.79 8.75 -8.61
C TYR A 123 0.72 8.55 -8.66
N ALA A 124 1.41 9.56 -9.18
CA ALA A 124 2.79 9.49 -9.62
C ALA A 124 3.77 10.14 -8.65
N ALA A 125 3.39 10.36 -7.38
CA ALA A 125 4.32 10.84 -6.36
C ALA A 125 4.19 10.14 -5.00
N HIS A 126 5.12 10.45 -4.09
CA HIS A 126 5.19 9.89 -2.73
C HIS A 126 4.78 10.87 -1.63
N THR A 127 4.44 12.12 -1.97
CA THR A 127 4.19 13.19 -0.99
C THR A 127 2.97 12.92 -0.12
N TYR A 128 1.89 12.40 -0.71
CA TYR A 128 0.67 12.10 0.01
C TYR A 128 0.47 10.61 0.25
N ASP A 129 -0.15 10.28 1.37
CA ASP A 129 -0.56 8.90 1.65
C ASP A 129 -1.55 8.43 0.57
N ARG A 130 -1.14 7.43 -0.21
CA ARG A 130 -1.93 6.86 -1.29
C ARG A 130 -3.29 6.34 -0.83
N GLN A 131 -3.47 6.01 0.45
CA GLN A 131 -4.79 5.68 0.99
C GLN A 131 -5.80 6.81 0.75
N HIS A 132 -5.41 8.06 1.01
CA HIS A 132 -6.28 9.21 0.77
C HIS A 132 -6.47 9.46 -0.72
N ILE A 133 -5.49 9.14 -1.55
CA ILE A 133 -5.54 9.40 -2.99
C ILE A 133 -6.44 8.39 -3.70
N LEU A 134 -6.40 7.12 -3.31
CA LEU A 134 -7.30 6.08 -3.84
C LEU A 134 -8.78 6.36 -3.47
N GLU A 135 -9.02 7.02 -2.34
CA GLU A 135 -10.36 7.47 -1.97
C GLU A 135 -10.89 8.58 -2.90
N ILE A 136 -10.00 9.36 -3.53
CA ILE A 136 -10.34 10.38 -4.52
C ILE A 136 -10.65 9.69 -5.85
N ASP A 137 -11.85 9.88 -6.39
CA ASP A 137 -12.22 9.31 -7.69
C ASP A 137 -11.47 10.04 -8.81
N MET A 138 -10.33 9.51 -9.24
CA MET A 138 -9.49 10.07 -10.30
C MET A 138 -9.96 9.56 -11.67
N LYS A 139 -11.15 9.94 -12.13
CA LYS A 139 -11.63 9.59 -13.48
C LYS A 139 -11.42 10.72 -14.47
N ILE A 140 -11.04 10.36 -15.69
CA ILE A 140 -10.82 11.29 -16.80
C ILE A 140 -12.03 11.18 -17.72
N ASN A 141 -13.05 11.98 -17.45
CA ASN A 141 -14.26 12.01 -18.29
C ASN A 141 -14.29 13.23 -19.23
N ASP A 142 -13.34 14.15 -19.11
CA ASP A 142 -13.41 15.47 -19.71
C ASP A 142 -12.14 15.83 -20.48
N THR A 143 -12.24 16.91 -21.26
CA THR A 143 -11.16 17.39 -22.10
C THR A 143 -9.98 17.90 -21.26
N LEU A 144 -8.80 17.41 -21.60
CA LEU A 144 -7.54 17.86 -21.01
C LEU A 144 -7.19 19.25 -21.54
N GLN A 145 -6.66 20.10 -20.66
CA GLN A 145 -6.19 21.44 -20.99
C GLN A 145 -4.69 21.55 -20.71
N SER A 146 -4.00 22.39 -21.48
CA SER A 146 -2.63 22.80 -21.18
C SER A 146 -2.60 23.66 -19.92
N ILE A 147 -1.79 23.29 -18.94
CA ILE A 147 -1.64 23.98 -17.65
C ILE A 147 -0.69 25.18 -17.76
N ASP A 148 -0.06 25.38 -18.92
CA ASP A 148 1.09 26.28 -19.09
C ASP A 148 0.80 27.78 -18.89
N ASP A 149 -0.46 28.25 -18.89
CA ASP A 149 -0.75 29.70 -18.91
C ASP A 149 -1.45 30.29 -17.66
N LEU A 150 -1.85 29.50 -16.65
CA LEU A 150 -2.75 30.02 -15.58
C LEU A 150 -2.34 29.81 -14.12
N SER A 151 -1.18 29.19 -13.83
CA SER A 151 -0.78 29.03 -12.41
C SER A 151 0.72 28.82 -12.17
N LEU A 152 1.57 29.64 -12.79
CA LEU A 152 3.03 29.72 -12.56
C LEU A 152 3.41 30.27 -11.16
N ASN A 153 2.68 29.88 -10.11
CA ASN A 153 3.23 29.82 -8.77
C ASN A 153 3.65 28.37 -8.56
N ASN A 154 4.96 28.11 -8.60
CA ASN A 154 5.61 26.79 -8.49
C ASN A 154 5.22 25.92 -7.28
N ASN A 155 4.30 26.37 -6.42
CA ASN A 155 3.79 25.62 -5.27
C ASN A 155 2.48 24.89 -5.54
N ILE A 156 1.84 25.08 -6.70
CA ILE A 156 0.53 24.48 -7.01
C ILE A 156 0.71 23.10 -7.68
N ILE A 157 1.78 22.89 -8.44
CA ILE A 157 1.97 21.68 -9.23
C ILE A 157 3.04 20.82 -8.57
N GLU A 158 2.67 19.60 -8.19
CA GLU A 158 3.61 18.63 -7.65
C GLU A 158 4.37 17.92 -8.79
N GLU A 159 5.67 17.70 -8.60
CA GLU A 159 6.47 16.92 -9.54
C GLU A 159 6.27 15.42 -9.32
N TRP A 160 6.22 14.66 -10.42
CA TRP A 160 6.13 13.21 -10.33
C TRP A 160 7.48 12.65 -9.85
N THR A 161 7.42 11.71 -8.93
CA THR A 161 8.58 10.97 -8.39
C THR A 161 8.51 9.49 -8.70
N ILE A 162 7.39 9.00 -9.24
CA ILE A 162 7.22 7.61 -9.65
C ILE A 162 7.35 7.55 -11.17
N ASP A 163 8.27 6.72 -11.64
CA ASP A 163 8.45 6.46 -13.05
C ASP A 163 7.24 5.72 -13.64
N GLN A 164 7.13 5.80 -14.97
CA GLN A 164 6.01 5.28 -15.71
C GLN A 164 5.84 3.76 -15.56
N ASP A 165 6.94 3.00 -15.55
CA ASP A 165 6.92 1.54 -15.51
C ASP A 165 6.45 1.06 -14.14
N THR A 166 7.00 1.66 -13.08
CA THR A 166 6.55 1.44 -11.71
C THR A 166 5.07 1.77 -11.54
N ALA A 167 4.62 2.91 -12.08
CA ALA A 167 3.22 3.30 -12.02
C ALA A 167 2.31 2.31 -12.76
N PHE A 168 2.75 1.77 -13.90
CA PHE A 168 2.03 0.73 -14.62
C PHE A 168 1.89 -0.55 -13.79
N GLU A 169 2.97 -1.03 -13.16
CA GLU A 169 2.94 -2.22 -12.31
C GLU A 169 2.00 -2.06 -11.10
N ILE A 170 2.00 -0.88 -10.47
CA ILE A 170 1.05 -0.53 -9.41
C ILE A 170 -0.40 -0.61 -9.95
N GLY A 171 -0.66 0.01 -11.10
CA GLY A 171 -1.98 -0.01 -11.73
C GLY A 171 -2.41 -1.42 -12.13
N TRP A 172 -1.45 -2.26 -12.54
CA TRP A 172 -1.65 -3.65 -12.88
C TRP A 172 -2.16 -4.46 -11.70
N ASP A 173 -1.38 -4.48 -10.63
CA ASP A 173 -1.65 -5.33 -9.47
C ASP A 173 -2.89 -4.91 -8.70
N LEU A 174 -3.13 -3.59 -8.55
CA LEU A 174 -4.24 -3.08 -7.74
C LEU A 174 -5.56 -3.00 -8.51
N THR A 175 -5.51 -2.67 -9.81
CA THR A 175 -6.71 -2.35 -10.58
C THR A 175 -6.97 -3.37 -11.68
N ILE A 176 -6.02 -3.56 -12.59
CA ILE A 176 -6.23 -4.36 -13.80
C ILE A 176 -6.52 -5.82 -13.45
N VAL A 177 -5.69 -6.41 -12.58
CA VAL A 177 -5.84 -7.81 -12.16
C VAL A 177 -7.22 -8.05 -11.55
N ASN A 178 -7.68 -7.17 -10.66
CA ASN A 178 -8.99 -7.29 -10.02
C ASN A 178 -10.13 -7.17 -11.04
N ILE A 179 -10.05 -6.23 -11.98
CA ILE A 179 -11.05 -6.10 -13.06
C ILE A 179 -11.11 -7.38 -13.90
N ILE A 180 -9.96 -7.90 -14.34
CA ILE A 180 -9.90 -9.13 -15.14
C ILE A 180 -10.42 -10.33 -14.36
N GLN A 181 -10.04 -10.48 -13.08
CA GLN A 181 -10.55 -11.54 -12.20
C GLN A 181 -12.07 -11.49 -12.11
N ASN A 182 -12.65 -10.32 -11.87
CA ASN A 182 -14.09 -10.16 -11.78
C ASN A 182 -14.80 -10.49 -13.10
N LEU A 183 -14.22 -10.12 -14.25
CA LEU A 183 -14.76 -10.48 -15.57
C LEU A 183 -14.71 -12.00 -15.80
N CYS A 184 -13.60 -12.66 -15.45
CA CYS A 184 -13.47 -14.11 -15.53
C CYS A 184 -14.50 -14.81 -14.63
N LEU A 185 -14.61 -14.39 -13.37
CA LEU A 185 -15.57 -14.94 -12.41
C LEU A 185 -17.02 -14.72 -12.87
N LYS A 186 -17.33 -13.57 -13.47
CA LYS A 186 -18.67 -13.30 -14.02
C LYS A 186 -19.00 -14.26 -15.17
N LYS A 187 -18.05 -14.52 -16.08
CA LYS A 187 -18.20 -15.48 -17.18
C LYS A 187 -18.37 -16.92 -16.65
N LEU A 188 -17.62 -17.29 -15.62
CA LEU A 188 -17.72 -18.60 -14.97
C LEU A 188 -19.02 -18.81 -14.20
N LYS A 189 -19.55 -17.79 -13.53
CA LYS A 189 -20.84 -17.88 -12.82
C LYS A 189 -22.02 -18.17 -13.75
N GLN A 190 -21.93 -17.75 -15.02
CA GLN A 190 -22.93 -18.11 -16.03
C GLN A 190 -22.96 -19.63 -16.32
N GLN A 191 -21.90 -20.36 -15.97
CA GLN A 191 -21.73 -21.80 -16.24
C GLN A 191 -22.10 -22.71 -15.05
N LYS A 192 -22.79 -22.20 -14.01
CA LYS A 192 -23.41 -22.98 -12.91
C LYS A 192 -22.48 -23.86 -12.04
N ASN A 193 -21.27 -23.42 -11.66
CA ASN A 193 -20.54 -24.04 -10.52
C ASN A 193 -20.38 -23.06 -9.35
N ASP A 194 -20.24 -23.61 -8.15
CA ASP A 194 -20.38 -22.86 -6.89
C ASP A 194 -19.08 -22.22 -6.37
N GLU A 195 -17.92 -22.84 -6.62
CA GLU A 195 -16.62 -22.31 -6.16
C GLU A 195 -15.52 -22.41 -7.24
N TYR A 196 -14.93 -21.24 -7.55
CA TYR A 196 -13.85 -21.08 -8.53
C TYR A 196 -12.62 -20.46 -7.88
N ARG A 197 -11.43 -20.88 -8.33
CA ARG A 197 -10.16 -20.28 -7.97
C ARG A 197 -9.34 -19.97 -9.22
N ILE A 198 -8.96 -18.71 -9.38
CA ILE A 198 -8.06 -18.28 -10.46
C ILE A 198 -6.62 -18.34 -9.92
N THR A 199 -5.70 -18.93 -10.68
CA THR A 199 -4.30 -19.11 -10.27
C THR A 199 -3.34 -18.24 -11.09
N SER A 200 -3.58 -18.14 -12.39
CA SER A 200 -2.79 -17.30 -13.29
C SER A 200 -3.69 -16.52 -14.24
N ILE A 201 -3.22 -15.34 -14.62
CA ILE A 201 -3.86 -14.46 -15.60
C ILE A 201 -2.77 -14.04 -16.58
N ARG A 202 -3.03 -14.26 -17.86
CA ARG A 202 -2.22 -13.77 -18.96
C ARG A 202 -3.06 -12.77 -19.74
N PHE A 203 -2.55 -11.57 -19.94
CA PHE A 203 -3.21 -10.55 -20.73
C PHE A 203 -2.30 -10.12 -21.88
N ARG A 204 -2.88 -10.06 -23.07
CA ARG A 204 -2.22 -9.64 -24.31
C ARG A 204 -2.89 -8.35 -24.76
N THR A 205 -2.09 -7.32 -24.98
CA THR A 205 -2.57 -6.04 -25.47
C THR A 205 -1.92 -5.72 -26.81
N ASP A 206 -2.73 -5.17 -27.71
CA ASP A 206 -2.27 -4.72 -29.03
C ASP A 206 -2.18 -3.19 -29.09
N ASN A 207 -2.75 -2.50 -28.09
CA ASN A 207 -2.82 -1.04 -28.02
C ASN A 207 -2.74 -0.59 -26.56
N GLU A 208 -1.71 0.20 -26.29
CA GLU A 208 -1.44 0.81 -25.00
C GLU A 208 -1.27 2.31 -25.18
N ILE A 209 -2.09 3.10 -24.50
CA ILE A 209 -1.98 4.56 -24.45
C ILE A 209 -1.62 4.92 -23.02
N GLN A 210 -0.50 5.65 -22.88
CA GLN A 210 0.02 6.08 -21.58
C GLN A 210 0.21 7.59 -21.62
N LYS A 211 -0.25 8.28 -20.57
CA LYS A 211 -0.18 9.75 -20.48
C LYS A 211 0.07 10.19 -19.05
N LEU A 212 0.93 11.19 -18.86
CA LEU A 212 1.04 11.91 -17.59
C LEU A 212 -0.01 13.03 -17.57
N ILE A 213 -0.88 13.02 -16.56
CA ILE A 213 -2.00 13.96 -16.41
C ILE A 213 -2.00 14.52 -15.00
N TYR A 214 -2.28 15.82 -14.88
CA TYR A 214 -2.38 16.48 -13.59
C TYR A 214 -3.84 16.61 -13.13
N PHE A 215 -4.13 16.08 -11.95
CA PHE A 215 -5.46 16.09 -11.34
C PHE A 215 -5.62 17.26 -10.37
N PRO A 216 -6.69 18.08 -10.52
CA PRO A 216 -6.97 19.19 -9.62
C PRO A 216 -7.51 18.67 -8.30
N VAL A 217 -6.84 19.02 -7.20
CA VAL A 217 -7.20 18.65 -5.84
C VAL A 217 -7.08 19.86 -4.94
N TYR A 218 -8.03 20.03 -4.02
CA TYR A 218 -7.88 20.97 -2.91
C TYR A 218 -7.30 20.23 -1.72
N ILE A 219 -6.21 20.75 -1.19
CA ILE A 219 -5.61 20.31 0.06
C ILE A 219 -6.22 21.13 1.19
N VAL A 220 -6.72 20.43 2.20
CA VAL A 220 -7.33 21.02 3.38
C VAL A 220 -6.49 20.71 4.58
N ASP A 221 -5.75 21.70 5.04
CA ASP A 221 -4.91 21.59 6.22
C ASP A 221 -5.63 22.17 7.44
N TYR A 222 -5.59 21.44 8.54
CA TYR A 222 -6.17 21.88 9.80
C TYR A 222 -5.45 21.28 11.00
N GLN A 223 -5.51 21.99 12.11
CA GLN A 223 -4.93 21.55 13.38
C GLN A 223 -6.03 21.09 14.32
N TYR A 224 -5.89 19.90 14.88
CA TYR A 224 -6.80 19.36 15.89
C TYR A 224 -6.04 18.57 16.95
N ARG A 225 -6.25 18.87 18.24
CA ARG A 225 -5.56 18.24 19.38
C ARG A 225 -4.03 18.21 19.21
N ASN A 226 -3.44 19.34 18.78
CA ASN A 226 -2.01 19.51 18.50
C ASN A 226 -1.45 18.58 17.41
N LYS A 227 -2.31 18.03 16.53
CA LYS A 227 -1.90 17.29 15.35
C LYS A 227 -2.27 18.09 14.11
N GLN A 228 -1.33 18.23 13.18
CA GLN A 228 -1.63 18.67 11.82
C GLN A 228 -2.26 17.50 11.08
N LEU A 229 -3.42 17.77 10.48
CA LEU A 229 -4.18 16.80 9.72
C LEU A 229 -4.48 17.41 8.36
N GLN A 230 -4.49 16.53 7.36
CA GLN A 230 -4.72 16.89 5.99
C GLN A 230 -5.87 16.07 5.42
N CYS A 231 -6.74 16.72 4.66
CA CYS A 231 -7.72 16.08 3.82
C CYS A 231 -7.54 16.55 2.38
N LEU A 232 -7.92 15.69 1.43
CA LEU A 232 -7.88 15.98 0.01
C LEU A 232 -9.31 16.05 -0.53
N ILE A 233 -9.59 17.01 -1.39
CA ILE A 233 -10.89 17.15 -2.05
C ILE A 233 -10.68 17.15 -3.55
N ASN A 234 -11.37 16.26 -4.24
CA ASN A 234 -11.38 16.26 -5.70
C ASN A 234 -11.91 17.61 -6.22
N GLY A 235 -11.08 18.37 -6.94
CA GLY A 235 -11.43 19.69 -7.48
C GLY A 235 -12.49 19.69 -8.58
N ARG A 236 -13.00 18.50 -8.95
CA ARG A 236 -14.02 18.32 -9.99
C ARG A 236 -15.32 17.74 -9.43
N THR A 237 -15.21 16.67 -8.66
CA THR A 237 -16.37 15.94 -8.11
C THR A 237 -16.80 16.43 -6.72
N GLY A 238 -15.90 17.11 -5.98
CA GLY A 238 -16.15 17.51 -4.60
C GLY A 238 -16.08 16.35 -3.59
N LYS A 239 -15.66 15.15 -4.03
CA LYS A 239 -15.45 14.01 -3.13
C LYS A 239 -14.27 14.29 -2.21
N VAL A 240 -14.48 14.11 -0.90
CA VAL A 240 -13.48 14.38 0.15
C VAL A 240 -12.90 13.06 0.65
N ALA A 241 -11.58 13.00 0.70
CA ALA A 241 -10.78 11.92 1.27
C ALA A 241 -9.96 12.43 2.45
N GLY A 242 -9.83 11.62 3.51
CA GLY A 242 -9.07 12.03 4.68
C GLY A 242 -9.44 11.30 5.96
N LEU A 243 -8.56 11.40 6.95
CA LEU A 243 -8.70 10.70 8.22
C LEU A 243 -9.89 11.21 9.04
N ARG A 244 -10.78 10.28 9.38
CA ARG A 244 -11.94 10.55 10.23
C ARG A 244 -11.53 10.66 11.69
N GLN A 245 -12.09 11.64 12.39
CA GLN A 245 -11.90 11.82 13.83
C GLN A 245 -13.09 11.24 14.60
N PHE A 246 -12.80 10.44 15.63
CA PHE A 246 -13.82 9.78 16.44
C PHE A 246 -13.85 10.32 17.87
N SER A 247 -15.05 10.53 18.39
CA SER A 247 -15.24 10.87 19.80
C SER A 247 -15.34 9.61 20.64
N ARG A 248 -14.38 9.43 21.55
CA ARG A 248 -14.38 8.31 22.51
C ARG A 248 -15.69 8.27 23.30
N LEU A 249 -16.16 9.42 23.78
CA LEU A 249 -17.41 9.52 24.56
C LEU A 249 -18.64 9.11 23.75
N LYS A 250 -18.74 9.52 22.49
CA LYS A 250 -19.89 9.14 21.63
C LYS A 250 -19.85 7.64 21.30
N ILE A 251 -18.66 7.08 21.07
CA ILE A 251 -18.49 5.64 20.84
C ILE A 251 -18.81 4.84 22.11
N THR A 252 -18.30 5.24 23.27
CA THR A 252 -18.57 4.54 24.54
C THR A 252 -20.05 4.61 24.89
N ALA A 253 -20.71 5.75 24.69
CA ALA A 253 -22.15 5.88 24.88
C ALA A 253 -22.93 4.97 23.93
N LEU A 254 -22.48 4.85 22.66
CA LEU A 254 -23.08 3.95 21.69
C LEU A 254 -22.98 2.48 22.15
N ILE A 255 -21.78 2.07 22.56
CA ILE A 255 -21.51 0.70 23.00
C ILE A 255 -22.31 0.40 24.27
N MET A 256 -22.30 1.30 25.25
CA MET A 256 -23.11 1.16 26.46
C MET A 256 -24.60 1.07 26.13
N GLY A 257 -25.10 1.88 25.20
CA GLY A 257 -26.49 1.83 24.75
C GLY A 257 -26.90 0.50 24.08
N ILE A 258 -25.94 -0.28 23.58
CA ILE A 258 -26.19 -1.61 22.98
C ILE A 258 -25.96 -2.73 24.02
N VAL A 259 -24.84 -2.69 24.73
CA VAL A 259 -24.40 -3.76 25.65
C VAL A 259 -25.25 -3.78 26.91
N TYR A 260 -25.54 -2.62 27.50
CA TYR A 260 -26.31 -2.54 28.75
C TYR A 260 -27.71 -3.18 28.65
N PRO A 261 -28.56 -2.87 27.66
CA PRO A 261 -29.86 -3.54 27.53
C PRO A 261 -29.72 -5.04 27.23
N ALA A 262 -28.71 -5.46 26.47
CA ALA A 262 -28.45 -6.89 26.23
C ALA A 262 -28.09 -7.62 27.53
N CYS A 263 -27.24 -7.02 28.38
CA CYS A 263 -26.90 -7.55 29.69
C CYS A 263 -28.11 -7.62 30.63
N ILE A 264 -28.96 -6.58 30.64
CA ILE A 264 -30.21 -6.59 31.43
C ILE A 264 -31.13 -7.72 30.97
N MET A 265 -31.35 -7.86 29.66
CA MET A 265 -32.19 -8.92 29.11
C MET A 265 -31.66 -10.30 29.48
N SER A 266 -30.34 -10.53 29.32
CA SER A 266 -29.69 -11.78 29.73
C SER A 266 -29.84 -12.05 31.23
N PHE A 267 -29.64 -11.03 32.07
CA PHE A 267 -29.80 -11.14 33.53
C PHE A 267 -31.23 -11.50 33.91
N VAL A 268 -32.24 -10.82 33.34
CA VAL A 268 -33.66 -11.10 33.59
C VAL A 268 -34.03 -12.52 33.15
N SER A 269 -33.51 -13.00 32.02
CA SER A 269 -33.70 -14.38 31.57
C SER A 269 -33.08 -15.40 32.54
N ILE A 270 -31.86 -15.15 33.03
CA ILE A 270 -31.18 -16.04 33.99
C ILE A 270 -31.95 -16.08 35.31
N VAL A 271 -32.34 -14.94 35.86
CA VAL A 271 -33.13 -14.86 37.11
C VAL A 271 -34.45 -15.61 36.97
N SER A 272 -35.12 -15.49 35.81
CA SER A 272 -36.37 -16.20 35.54
C SER A 272 -36.16 -17.72 35.48
N PHE A 273 -35.07 -18.18 34.87
CA PHE A 273 -34.72 -19.61 34.81
C PHE A 273 -34.44 -20.19 36.19
N ILE A 274 -33.65 -19.49 37.01
CA ILE A 274 -33.34 -19.89 38.39
C ILE A 274 -34.63 -19.98 39.22
N PHE A 275 -35.50 -18.99 39.10
CA PHE A 275 -36.76 -18.96 39.84
C PHE A 275 -37.68 -20.15 39.49
N TYR A 276 -37.77 -20.49 38.20
CA TYR A 276 -38.51 -21.65 37.74
C TYR A 276 -37.94 -22.96 38.30
N ALA A 277 -36.62 -23.12 38.27
CA ALA A 277 -35.95 -24.30 38.80
C ALA A 277 -36.23 -24.54 40.30
N ILE A 278 -36.40 -23.46 41.08
CA ILE A 278 -36.68 -23.55 42.52
C ILE A 278 -38.16 -23.82 42.82
N THR A 279 -39.07 -23.16 42.11
CA THR A 279 -40.50 -23.13 42.50
C THR A 279 -41.41 -24.00 41.64
N GLY A 280 -40.94 -24.47 40.48
CA GLY A 280 -41.74 -25.23 39.51
C GLY A 280 -42.88 -24.42 38.87
N ARG A 281 -42.99 -23.11 39.17
CA ARG A 281 -44.05 -22.23 38.67
C ARG A 281 -43.47 -21.18 37.74
N PHE A 282 -44.06 -21.04 36.57
CA PHE A 282 -43.86 -19.86 35.72
C PHE A 282 -44.61 -18.68 36.34
N ILE A 283 -43.91 -17.79 37.03
CA ILE A 283 -44.47 -16.48 37.36
C ILE A 283 -44.47 -15.65 36.08
N ALA A 284 -45.64 -15.12 35.68
CA ALA A 284 -45.84 -14.35 34.44
C ALA A 284 -45.30 -12.90 34.49
N ILE A 285 -44.62 -12.51 35.57
CA ILE A 285 -44.03 -11.18 35.74
C ILE A 285 -42.92 -10.86 34.69
N PRO A 286 -42.08 -11.81 34.23
CA PRO A 286 -41.12 -11.53 33.17
C PRO A 286 -41.80 -11.31 31.81
N ILE A 287 -42.92 -11.98 31.54
CA ILE A 287 -43.61 -11.91 30.24
C ILE A 287 -44.33 -10.56 30.09
N ALA A 288 -44.87 -9.99 31.16
CA ALA A 288 -45.52 -8.67 31.13
C ALA A 288 -44.50 -7.51 30.95
N LEU A 289 -43.31 -7.60 31.54
CA LEU A 289 -42.24 -6.61 31.34
C LEU A 289 -41.53 -6.76 29.98
N LEU A 290 -41.49 -7.98 29.43
CA LEU A 290 -40.93 -8.25 28.09
C LEU A 290 -41.86 -7.83 26.94
N SER A 291 -43.19 -7.74 27.16
CA SER A 291 -44.13 -7.79 26.04
C SER A 291 -44.64 -6.49 25.42
N THR A 292 -44.70 -5.31 26.06
CA THR A 292 -45.42 -4.21 25.37
C THR A 292 -44.97 -2.75 25.54
N GLY A 293 -44.22 -2.37 26.58
CA GLY A 293 -43.95 -0.93 26.84
C GLY A 293 -42.51 -0.47 26.61
N LEU A 294 -41.55 -1.20 27.18
CA LEU A 294 -40.15 -0.75 27.28
C LEU A 294 -39.21 -1.45 26.31
N THR A 295 -39.45 -2.69 25.91
CA THR A 295 -38.52 -3.43 25.03
C THR A 295 -38.57 -2.92 23.59
N PHE A 296 -39.76 -2.62 23.07
CA PHE A 296 -39.96 -2.12 21.71
C PHE A 296 -39.25 -0.78 21.41
N PRO A 297 -39.30 0.26 22.27
CA PRO A 297 -38.53 1.49 22.05
C PRO A 297 -37.01 1.26 22.10
N PHE A 298 -36.52 0.33 22.92
CA PHE A 298 -35.08 0.01 22.96
C PHE A 298 -34.65 -0.82 21.75
N ILE A 299 -35.47 -1.74 21.26
CA ILE A 299 -35.20 -2.49 20.02
C ILE A 299 -35.23 -1.54 18.81
N THR A 300 -36.22 -0.66 18.70
CA THR A 300 -36.27 0.31 17.59
C THR A 300 -35.13 1.32 17.64
N LEU A 301 -34.78 1.84 18.83
CA LEU A 301 -33.63 2.73 19.00
C LEU A 301 -32.31 2.02 18.71
N SER A 302 -32.14 0.77 19.16
CA SER A 302 -30.95 -0.02 18.88
C SER A 302 -30.84 -0.38 17.39
N VAL A 303 -31.94 -0.70 16.69
CA VAL A 303 -31.93 -0.91 15.23
C VAL A 303 -31.57 0.37 14.47
N LEU A 304 -32.06 1.54 14.89
CA LEU A 304 -31.67 2.83 14.29
C LEU A 304 -30.19 3.16 14.54
N ILE A 305 -29.71 2.90 15.75
CA ILE A 305 -28.32 3.06 16.15
C ILE A 305 -27.41 2.10 15.36
N ILE A 306 -27.79 0.83 15.26
CA ILE A 306 -27.07 -0.21 14.52
C ILE A 306 -27.11 0.10 13.03
N GLY A 307 -28.24 0.54 12.47
CA GLY A 307 -28.34 0.95 11.07
C GLY A 307 -27.43 2.13 10.73
N ARG A 308 -27.37 3.15 11.60
CA ARG A 308 -26.43 4.26 11.47
C ARG A 308 -24.98 3.82 11.64
N TYR A 309 -24.71 2.93 12.60
CA TYR A 309 -23.40 2.33 12.81
C TYR A 309 -22.96 1.52 11.58
N ILE A 310 -23.78 0.61 11.05
CA ILE A 310 -23.49 -0.20 9.86
C ILE A 310 -23.25 0.71 8.64
N ARG A 311 -24.02 1.79 8.48
CA ARG A 311 -23.76 2.77 7.41
C ARG A 311 -22.38 3.42 7.54
N ASP A 312 -22.02 3.87 8.74
CA ASP A 312 -20.71 4.50 8.99
C ASP A 312 -19.55 3.46 8.93
N TYR A 313 -19.83 2.20 9.33
CA TYR A 313 -18.89 1.07 9.40
C TYR A 313 -18.68 0.36 8.06
N SER A 314 -19.71 0.31 7.20
CA SER A 314 -19.63 -0.29 5.86
C SER A 314 -18.67 0.47 4.94
N HIS A 315 -18.62 1.80 5.06
CA HIS A 315 -17.59 2.61 4.39
C HIS A 315 -16.18 2.32 4.93
N LEU A 316 -16.07 2.00 6.22
CA LEU A 316 -14.82 1.66 6.90
C LEU A 316 -14.27 0.30 6.42
N TYR A 317 -15.16 -0.67 6.17
CA TYR A 317 -14.80 -1.98 5.64
C TYR A 317 -14.51 -1.99 4.13
N ARG A 318 -15.21 -1.14 3.35
CA ARG A 318 -14.91 -0.98 1.92
C ARG A 318 -13.48 -0.45 1.73
N GLY A 319 -13.08 0.57 2.50
CA GLY A 319 -11.69 1.07 2.51
C GLY A 319 -10.68 0.06 3.07
N LYS A 320 -11.04 -0.73 4.10
CA LYS A 320 -10.13 -1.75 4.66
C LYS A 320 -9.76 -2.87 3.69
N ARG A 321 -10.65 -3.25 2.76
CA ARG A 321 -10.34 -4.25 1.72
C ARG A 321 -9.25 -3.72 0.79
N ASP A 322 -9.43 -2.50 0.28
CA ASP A 322 -8.44 -1.82 -0.56
C ASP A 322 -7.13 -1.58 0.20
N ILE A 323 -7.20 -1.30 1.51
CA ILE A 323 -6.02 -1.16 2.39
C ILE A 323 -5.27 -2.48 2.55
N HIS A 324 -5.94 -3.63 2.71
CA HIS A 324 -5.25 -4.93 2.79
C HIS A 324 -4.59 -5.29 1.46
N GLU A 325 -5.26 -5.06 0.34
CA GLU A 325 -4.68 -5.27 -0.99
C GLU A 325 -3.45 -4.37 -1.21
N TRP A 326 -3.53 -3.10 -0.78
CA TRP A 326 -2.40 -2.16 -0.82
C TRP A 326 -1.25 -2.54 0.12
N LEU A 327 -1.54 -2.95 1.36
CA LEU A 327 -0.51 -3.39 2.32
C LEU A 327 0.16 -4.69 1.86
N ASP A 328 -0.62 -5.62 1.31
CA ASP A 328 -0.09 -6.86 0.72
C ASP A 328 0.74 -6.58 -0.53
N PHE A 329 0.35 -5.61 -1.36
CA PHE A 329 1.18 -5.11 -2.46
C PHE A 329 2.50 -4.52 -1.93
N LYS A 330 2.43 -3.59 -0.96
CA LYS A 330 3.62 -2.97 -0.35
C LYS A 330 4.55 -4.01 0.27
N LYS A 331 4.00 -5.04 0.91
CA LYS A 331 4.74 -6.15 1.50
C LYS A 331 5.39 -7.04 0.44
N ARG A 332 4.71 -7.29 -0.69
CA ARG A 332 5.22 -8.10 -1.80
C ARG A 332 6.28 -7.37 -2.62
N ASN A 333 6.17 -6.05 -2.73
CA ASN A 333 7.01 -5.23 -3.58
C ASN A 333 7.75 -4.14 -2.78
N PRO A 334 8.58 -4.49 -1.78
CA PRO A 334 9.24 -3.52 -0.91
C PRO A 334 10.18 -2.56 -1.68
N TYR A 335 10.73 -3.02 -2.81
CA TYR A 335 11.67 -2.26 -3.65
C TYR A 335 11.08 -0.98 -4.25
N PHE A 336 9.75 -0.90 -4.45
CA PHE A 336 9.08 0.33 -4.92
C PHE A 336 8.92 1.40 -3.84
N PHE A 337 9.15 1.06 -2.58
CA PHE A 337 8.82 1.91 -1.43
C PHE A 337 10.02 2.20 -0.53
N THR A 338 11.21 1.75 -0.93
CA THR A 338 12.47 2.12 -0.27
C THR A 338 13.01 3.40 -0.91
N ASP A 339 13.01 4.50 -0.14
CA ASP A 339 13.44 5.85 -0.56
C ASP A 339 14.83 5.91 -1.23
N LYS A 340 15.69 4.90 -1.02
CA LYS A 340 17.09 4.94 -1.45
C LYS A 340 17.34 4.54 -2.91
N HIS A 341 16.37 3.95 -3.62
CA HIS A 341 16.58 3.57 -5.03
C HIS A 341 16.46 4.74 -6.01
N PHE A 342 15.82 5.85 -5.61
CA PHE A 342 15.64 7.00 -6.49
C PHE A 342 16.86 7.94 -6.53
N ASP A 343 17.60 8.03 -5.41
CA ASP A 343 18.84 8.83 -5.35
C ASP A 343 19.95 8.26 -6.25
N GLN A 344 20.01 6.94 -6.47
CA GLN A 344 21.11 6.37 -7.26
C GLN A 344 20.98 6.61 -8.78
N GLN A 345 19.77 6.70 -9.33
CA GLN A 345 19.60 6.91 -10.78
C GLN A 345 19.69 8.39 -11.18
N TYR A 346 19.19 9.32 -10.36
CA TYR A 346 19.22 10.75 -10.69
C TYR A 346 20.54 11.45 -10.33
N THR A 347 21.29 10.96 -9.33
CA THR A 347 22.57 11.58 -8.96
C THR A 347 23.68 11.34 -10.00
N SER A 348 23.50 10.39 -10.92
CA SER A 348 24.47 10.15 -12.01
C SER A 348 24.34 11.07 -13.23
N GLN A 349 23.26 11.85 -13.37
CA GLN A 349 23.04 12.71 -14.55
C GLN A 349 23.28 14.21 -14.33
N THR A 350 23.33 14.69 -13.09
CA THR A 350 23.46 16.12 -12.79
C THR A 350 24.89 16.61 -12.52
N PHE A 351 25.92 15.76 -12.64
CA PHE A 351 27.32 16.13 -12.40
C PHE A 351 28.24 16.19 -13.63
N HIS A 352 27.71 16.13 -14.86
CA HIS A 352 28.53 16.25 -16.08
C HIS A 352 28.21 17.47 -16.95
N ARG A 353 28.11 18.64 -16.32
CA ARG A 353 28.13 19.92 -17.04
C ARG A 353 29.22 20.84 -16.52
N GLN A 354 30.47 20.44 -16.71
CA GLN A 354 31.60 21.33 -17.05
C GLN A 354 32.87 20.50 -17.28
N GLN A 355 33.62 20.90 -18.32
CA GLN A 355 34.94 20.43 -18.72
C GLN A 355 34.99 19.26 -19.71
N THR A 356 34.67 19.57 -20.96
CA THR A 356 35.43 19.06 -22.11
C THR A 356 36.82 19.70 -22.10
N GLN A 357 37.86 18.94 -21.74
CA GLN A 357 39.20 19.10 -22.30
C GLN A 357 39.84 17.72 -22.43
N GLU A 358 40.29 17.42 -23.66
CA GLU A 358 41.04 16.23 -24.03
C GLU A 358 42.29 16.07 -23.14
N THR A 359 42.59 14.85 -22.70
CA THR A 359 43.90 14.19 -22.89
C THR A 359 44.00 12.87 -22.11
N LYS A 360 44.42 11.82 -22.84
CA LYS A 360 45.10 10.59 -22.40
C LYS A 360 44.44 9.72 -21.29
N LYS A 361 44.13 8.47 -21.66
CA LYS A 361 44.03 7.33 -20.73
C LYS A 361 45.21 7.31 -19.75
N PRO A 362 44.93 7.13 -18.46
CA PRO A 362 45.56 6.04 -17.74
C PRO A 362 44.49 5.12 -17.14
N THR A 363 44.70 3.83 -17.32
CA THR A 363 44.11 2.78 -16.49
C THR A 363 44.44 3.07 -15.02
N PHE A 364 43.44 3.28 -14.17
CA PHE A 364 43.63 3.30 -12.71
C PHE A 364 42.43 2.72 -11.97
N SER A 365 42.75 2.08 -10.85
CA SER A 365 42.12 0.99 -10.10
C SER A 365 40.84 1.33 -9.34
N LEU A 366 40.01 0.30 -9.11
CA LEU A 366 38.93 0.29 -8.11
C LEU A 366 39.48 0.67 -6.73
N ASP A 367 39.03 1.79 -6.16
CA ASP A 367 39.07 2.00 -4.71
C ASP A 367 37.84 1.32 -4.09
N ILE A 368 38.08 0.10 -3.59
CA ILE A 368 37.15 -0.69 -2.79
C ILE A 368 37.41 -0.26 -1.34
N GLY A 369 36.37 0.14 -0.60
CA GLY A 369 36.46 0.31 0.85
C GLY A 369 37.07 -0.96 1.50
N PRO A 370 37.67 -0.86 2.69
CA PRO A 370 38.54 -1.91 3.23
C PRO A 370 37.80 -3.25 3.27
N ASN A 371 38.32 -4.22 2.52
CA ASN A 371 37.76 -5.55 2.42
C ASN A 371 37.83 -6.21 3.81
N LEU A 372 36.69 -6.45 4.46
CA LEU A 372 36.62 -6.96 5.84
C LEU A 372 37.42 -8.27 6.04
N TYR A 373 37.50 -9.07 4.99
CA TYR A 373 38.30 -10.29 4.95
C TYR A 373 39.80 -10.01 5.10
N GLU A 374 40.30 -8.93 4.53
CA GLU A 374 41.70 -8.48 4.68
C GLU A 374 41.96 -7.94 6.09
N ILE A 375 40.99 -7.22 6.67
CA ILE A 375 41.07 -6.76 8.07
C ILE A 375 41.21 -7.94 9.03
N LEU A 376 40.52 -9.07 8.79
CA LEU A 376 40.69 -10.29 9.58
C LEU A 376 41.84 -11.18 9.08
N GLY A 377 42.38 -10.94 7.88
CA GLY A 377 43.46 -11.72 7.28
C GLY A 377 43.02 -13.12 6.85
N VAL A 378 41.75 -13.27 6.47
CA VAL A 378 41.13 -14.56 6.09
C VAL A 378 40.65 -14.52 4.64
N SER A 379 40.56 -15.68 4.02
CA SER A 379 40.00 -15.80 2.66
C SER A 379 38.48 -15.58 2.67
N ARG A 380 37.91 -15.12 1.55
CA ARG A 380 36.44 -15.03 1.36
C ARG A 380 35.74 -16.38 1.50
N ILE A 381 36.45 -17.48 1.28
CA ILE A 381 35.93 -18.85 1.37
C ILE A 381 36.15 -19.45 2.78
N ALA A 382 36.68 -18.66 3.74
CA ALA A 382 36.98 -19.14 5.09
C ALA A 382 35.70 -19.56 5.83
N SER A 383 35.80 -20.63 6.63
CA SER A 383 34.68 -21.08 7.46
C SER A 383 34.46 -20.14 8.65
N ASN A 384 33.28 -20.19 9.27
CA ASN A 384 33.01 -19.40 10.47
C ASN A 384 33.96 -19.75 11.64
N ILE A 385 34.50 -20.97 11.65
CA ILE A 385 35.50 -21.40 12.64
C ILE A 385 36.82 -20.65 12.40
N ASP A 386 37.26 -20.56 11.15
CA ASP A 386 38.49 -19.86 10.77
C ASP A 386 38.40 -18.35 11.03
N ILE A 387 37.24 -17.74 10.72
CA ILE A 387 36.96 -16.32 10.99
C ILE A 387 37.02 -16.02 12.49
N LYS A 388 36.44 -16.89 13.32
CA LYS A 388 36.48 -16.76 14.78
C LYS A 388 37.90 -16.93 15.32
N GLN A 389 38.68 -17.87 14.80
CA GLN A 389 40.07 -18.05 15.21
C GLN A 389 40.94 -16.84 14.84
N ALA A 390 40.81 -16.34 13.62
CA ALA A 390 41.54 -15.16 13.16
C ALA A 390 41.20 -13.90 13.99
N TYR A 391 39.92 -13.71 14.32
CA TYR A 391 39.49 -12.65 15.23
C TYR A 391 40.14 -12.77 16.62
N LEU A 392 40.14 -13.96 17.23
CA LEU A 392 40.71 -14.16 18.56
C LEU A 392 42.23 -13.87 18.61
N LEU A 393 42.96 -14.24 17.54
CA LEU A 393 44.39 -13.94 17.43
C LEU A 393 44.64 -12.43 17.34
N LYS A 394 43.91 -11.74 16.45
CA LYS A 394 44.04 -10.28 16.28
C LYS A 394 43.55 -9.51 17.50
N ALA A 395 42.47 -9.94 18.15
CA ALA A 395 41.95 -9.31 19.36
C ALA A 395 42.95 -9.41 20.53
N LYS A 396 43.71 -10.51 20.63
CA LYS A 396 44.75 -10.69 21.65
C LYS A 396 46.00 -9.83 21.39
N GLU A 397 46.29 -9.54 20.13
CA GLU A 397 47.42 -8.73 19.68
C GLU A 397 47.13 -7.23 19.83
N PHE A 398 45.95 -6.78 19.37
CA PHE A 398 45.54 -5.37 19.35
C PHE A 398 44.68 -4.96 20.57
N HIS A 399 44.65 -5.76 21.64
CA HIS A 399 43.85 -5.45 22.83
C HIS A 399 44.29 -4.13 23.49
N PRO A 400 43.38 -3.22 23.87
CA PRO A 400 43.73 -1.92 24.46
C PRO A 400 44.51 -2.08 25.78
N ASP A 401 44.17 -3.06 26.63
CA ASP A 401 44.87 -3.29 27.91
C ASP A 401 46.36 -3.63 27.75
N ARG A 402 46.76 -4.22 26.61
CA ARG A 402 48.17 -4.58 26.35
C ARG A 402 48.93 -3.47 25.62
N ASN A 403 48.22 -2.48 25.09
CA ASN A 403 48.74 -1.43 24.20
C ASN A 403 48.21 -0.05 24.62
N VAL A 404 48.31 0.26 25.91
CA VAL A 404 47.75 1.48 26.49
C VAL A 404 48.42 2.72 25.91
N GLY A 405 47.62 3.67 25.40
CA GLY A 405 48.07 4.98 24.94
C GLY A 405 48.42 5.09 23.45
N ASN A 406 48.26 4.02 22.65
CA ASN A 406 48.48 4.06 21.21
C ASN A 406 47.15 4.14 20.43
N GLN A 407 46.81 5.34 19.94
CA GLN A 407 45.56 5.61 19.22
C GLN A 407 45.41 4.76 17.94
N GLU A 408 46.51 4.46 17.24
CA GLU A 408 46.46 3.65 16.00
C GLU A 408 46.04 2.20 16.27
N ILE A 409 46.43 1.65 17.42
CA ILE A 409 46.06 0.29 17.83
C ILE A 409 44.58 0.23 18.20
N GLU A 410 44.07 1.27 18.85
CA GLU A 410 42.65 1.39 19.20
C GLU A 410 41.76 1.45 17.95
N GLU A 411 42.18 2.20 16.93
CA GLU A 411 41.47 2.28 15.64
C GLU A 411 41.49 0.94 14.91
N LYS A 412 42.63 0.25 14.87
CA LYS A 412 42.75 -1.10 14.29
C LYS A 412 41.87 -2.10 15.04
N PHE A 413 41.82 -2.04 16.36
CA PHE A 413 40.97 -2.90 17.17
C PHE A 413 39.47 -2.67 16.89
N LYS A 414 39.05 -1.40 16.71
CA LYS A 414 37.68 -1.07 16.29
C LYS A 414 37.34 -1.66 14.93
N LEU A 415 38.25 -1.60 13.95
CA LEU A 415 38.06 -2.19 12.62
C LEU A 415 37.97 -3.73 12.68
N ILE A 416 38.82 -4.38 13.49
CA ILE A 416 38.79 -5.84 13.69
C ILE A 416 37.45 -6.28 14.29
N ASN A 417 36.94 -5.56 15.28
CA ASN A 417 35.62 -5.84 15.88
C ASN A 417 34.48 -5.67 14.88
N GLN A 418 34.53 -4.62 14.06
CA GLN A 418 33.52 -4.39 13.01
C GLN A 418 33.55 -5.48 11.94
N ALA A 419 34.73 -5.91 11.51
CA ALA A 419 34.88 -6.98 10.53
C ALA A 419 34.33 -8.31 11.07
N TYR A 420 34.62 -8.65 12.32
CA TYR A 420 34.09 -9.86 12.94
C TYR A 420 32.58 -9.82 13.14
N ALA A 421 32.01 -8.67 13.54
CA ALA A 421 30.57 -8.53 13.73
C ALA A 421 29.79 -8.87 12.45
N ILE A 422 30.28 -8.42 11.30
CA ILE A 422 29.64 -8.65 10.00
C ILE A 422 29.93 -10.05 9.46
N LEU A 423 31.18 -10.52 9.54
CA LEU A 423 31.59 -11.78 8.93
C LEU A 423 31.22 -13.03 9.75
N SER A 424 30.91 -12.87 11.05
CA SER A 424 30.53 -13.99 11.91
C SER A 424 29.06 -14.40 11.78
N ASP A 425 28.19 -13.48 11.36
CA ASP A 425 26.78 -13.75 11.08
C ASP A 425 26.60 -14.16 9.60
N PRO A 426 26.10 -15.38 9.31
CA PRO A 426 25.87 -15.84 7.95
C PRO A 426 25.00 -14.90 7.11
N GLU A 427 23.97 -14.27 7.69
CA GLU A 427 23.08 -13.36 6.95
C GLU A 427 23.78 -12.04 6.63
N GLN A 428 24.52 -11.47 7.59
CA GLN A 428 25.26 -10.22 7.37
C GLN A 428 26.46 -10.41 6.44
N ARG A 429 27.13 -11.56 6.53
CA ARG A 429 28.21 -11.94 5.61
C ARG A 429 27.70 -12.07 4.18
N GLN A 430 26.55 -12.72 3.98
CA GLN A 430 25.95 -12.83 2.66
C GLN A 430 25.59 -11.45 2.09
N LEU A 431 24.98 -10.57 2.90
CA LEU A 431 24.68 -9.20 2.49
C LEU A 431 25.96 -8.38 2.19
N PHE A 432 27.02 -8.59 2.95
CA PHE A 432 28.33 -7.97 2.69
C PHE A 432 28.93 -8.47 1.37
N ASP A 433 28.85 -9.77 1.10
CA ASP A 433 29.37 -10.37 -0.13
C ASP A 433 28.60 -9.91 -1.38
N ASP A 434 27.28 -9.74 -1.25
CA ASP A 434 26.39 -9.35 -2.35
C ASP A 434 26.40 -7.84 -2.62
N TYR A 435 26.52 -7.00 -1.58
CA TYR A 435 26.28 -5.54 -1.68
C TYR A 435 27.39 -4.64 -1.11
N GLY A 436 28.40 -5.19 -0.44
CA GLY A 436 29.52 -4.43 0.13
C GLY A 436 29.27 -3.80 1.51
N TYR A 437 30.31 -3.16 2.08
CA TYR A 437 30.31 -2.65 3.47
C TYR A 437 29.23 -1.61 3.75
N ASP A 438 29.03 -0.67 2.82
CA ASP A 438 28.12 0.46 3.02
C ASP A 438 26.67 -0.01 3.21
N HIS A 439 26.26 -1.10 2.56
CA HIS A 439 24.91 -1.62 2.72
C HIS A 439 24.66 -2.22 4.11
N VAL A 440 25.67 -2.86 4.72
CA VAL A 440 25.53 -3.52 6.03
C VAL A 440 25.51 -2.51 7.19
N LYS A 441 26.20 -1.38 7.07
CA LYS A 441 26.31 -0.36 8.13
C LYS A 441 25.03 0.47 8.33
N TYR A 442 24.19 0.63 7.30
CA TYR A 442 23.03 1.54 7.30
C TYR A 442 21.66 0.82 7.34
N LYS A 443 21.63 -0.42 7.85
CA LYS A 443 20.44 -1.22 8.15
C LYS A 443 20.23 -1.28 9.66
#